data_AF-A0AAQ3W915-F1
#
_entry.id   AF-A0AAQ3W915-F1
#
_cell.length_a   1.000
_cell.length_b   1.000
_cell.length_c   1.000
_cell.angle_alpha   90.00
_cell.angle_beta   90.00
_cell.angle_gamma   90.00
#
_symmetry.space_group_name_H-M   'P 1'
#
loop_
_entity.id
_entity.type
_entity.pdbx_description
1 polymer ?
#
loop_
_entity_poly.entity_id
_entity_poly.type
_entity_poly.pdbx_seq_one_letter_code
_entity_poly.pdbx_strand_id
1 'polypeptide(L)'
;MSFTGYKECHLYQLPVVKREVTEQQLDQRILIIGSSVSECMMAIDLAKQGKEVTLIERSDEILSDCLASPKRAKLMQKLENLVVTIFLETTCMNVEGNEVCLSNLEGFKTFLTIDNIIVSKKL
;
A
#
# COMPACT_ATOMS: atom_id res chain seq x y z
N MET A 1 6.76 12.58 13.83
CA MET A 1 5.43 13.22 13.94
C MET A 1 4.41 12.11 13.97
N SER A 2 3.62 12.00 15.03
CA SER A 2 2.55 11.00 15.15
C SER A 2 1.37 11.40 14.26
N PHE A 3 1.16 10.63 13.19
CA PHE A 3 0.08 10.81 12.22
C PHE A 3 -1.29 10.53 12.86
N THR A 4 -2.22 11.49 12.77
CA THR A 4 -3.52 11.46 13.47
C THR A 4 -4.72 11.79 12.57
N GLY A 5 -4.63 11.55 11.26
CA GLY A 5 -5.71 11.88 10.31
C GLY A 5 -6.06 10.72 9.38
N TYR A 6 -6.96 9.83 9.82
CA TYR A 6 -7.67 8.87 8.96
C TYR A 6 -9.15 8.94 9.35
N LYS A 7 -9.83 10.02 8.97
CA LYS A 7 -11.17 10.30 9.54
C LYS A 7 -12.34 9.67 8.76
N GLU A 8 -12.14 9.14 7.56
CA GLU A 8 -13.25 8.57 6.76
C GLU A 8 -12.89 7.34 5.90
N CYS A 9 -11.64 7.17 5.47
CA CYS A 9 -11.17 5.93 4.82
C CYS A 9 -10.99 4.77 5.82
N HIS A 10 -11.24 3.53 5.40
CA HIS A 10 -11.02 2.37 6.26
C HIS A 10 -9.52 2.05 6.40
N LEU A 11 -8.99 2.17 7.62
CA LEU A 11 -7.61 1.85 7.95
C LEU A 11 -7.49 0.44 8.54
N TYR A 12 -6.57 -0.35 7.97
CA TYR A 12 -6.28 -1.73 8.40
C TYR A 12 -4.81 -1.86 8.83
N GLN A 13 -4.58 -2.27 10.08
CA GLN A 13 -3.23 -2.45 10.63
C GLN A 13 -2.93 -3.93 10.95
N LEU A 14 -1.76 -4.44 10.53
CA LEU A 14 -1.33 -5.83 10.75
C LEU A 14 -0.40 -6.01 11.98
N PRO A 15 -0.40 -7.19 12.66
CA PRO A 15 -1.33 -8.30 12.52
C PRO A 15 -2.57 -8.08 13.41
N VAL A 16 -3.63 -7.55 12.81
CA VAL A 16 -5.01 -7.39 13.31
C VAL A 16 -5.15 -7.16 14.81
N VAL A 17 -5.09 -5.90 15.24
CA VAL A 17 -5.87 -5.44 16.42
C VAL A 17 -6.90 -4.41 15.97
N LYS A 18 -7.91 -4.91 15.24
CA LYS A 18 -9.36 -4.70 15.45
C LYS A 18 -10.11 -5.17 14.21
N ARG A 19 -10.77 -6.33 14.38
CA ARG A 19 -11.68 -7.06 13.47
C ARG A 19 -10.99 -7.80 12.33
N GLU A 20 -11.29 -9.11 12.25
CA GLU A 20 -10.99 -9.98 11.12
C GLU A 20 -11.65 -9.39 9.88
N VAL A 21 -10.85 -8.74 9.04
CA VAL A 21 -11.30 -8.21 7.77
C VAL A 21 -11.07 -9.33 6.78
N THR A 22 -12.14 -9.98 6.38
CA THR A 22 -12.09 -10.86 5.22
C THR A 22 -11.89 -9.99 3.98
N GLU A 23 -11.03 -10.42 3.04
CA GLU A 23 -10.72 -9.68 1.80
C GLU A 23 -11.97 -9.22 1.02
N GLN A 24 -13.10 -9.92 1.23
CA GLN A 24 -14.42 -9.64 0.68
C GLN A 24 -15.05 -8.31 1.14
N GLN A 25 -14.50 -7.65 2.17
CA GLN A 25 -15.01 -6.38 2.68
C GLN A 25 -14.26 -5.15 2.17
N LEU A 26 -13.20 -5.33 1.37
CA LEU A 26 -12.47 -4.20 0.80
C LEU A 26 -13.20 -3.65 -0.43
N ASP A 27 -13.20 -2.32 -0.54
CA ASP A 27 -13.76 -1.53 -1.64
C ASP A 27 -12.82 -1.57 -2.87
N GLN A 28 -12.96 -0.66 -3.82
CA GLN A 28 -12.28 -0.76 -5.12
C GLN A 28 -10.82 -0.29 -5.09
N ARG A 29 -10.53 0.86 -4.45
CA ARG A 29 -9.22 1.52 -4.51
C ARG A 29 -8.47 1.34 -3.21
N ILE A 30 -7.39 0.58 -3.27
CA ILE A 30 -6.62 0.15 -2.10
C ILE A 30 -5.24 0.78 -2.12
N LEU A 31 -4.87 1.45 -1.03
CA LEU A 31 -3.50 1.88 -0.77
C LEU A 31 -2.83 0.92 0.22
N ILE A 32 -1.67 0.39 -0.14
CA ILE A 32 -0.80 -0.38 0.75
C ILE A 32 0.45 0.45 1.04
N ILE A 33 0.74 0.66 2.32
CA ILE A 33 1.93 1.39 2.77
C ILE A 33 2.98 0.38 3.24
N GLY A 34 4.07 0.28 2.47
CA GLY A 34 5.14 -0.70 2.66
C GLY A 34 5.23 -1.68 1.49
N SER A 35 6.35 -2.40 1.40
CA SER A 35 6.70 -3.22 0.25
C SER A 35 7.37 -4.56 0.56
N SER A 36 7.20 -5.07 1.77
CA SER A 36 7.67 -6.40 2.16
C SER A 36 7.05 -7.51 1.29
N VAL A 37 7.60 -8.73 1.38
CA VAL A 37 7.05 -9.91 0.70
C VAL A 37 5.56 -10.10 0.99
N SER A 38 5.14 -9.92 2.26
CA SER A 38 3.75 -10.09 2.66
C SER A 38 2.83 -9.04 2.04
N GLU A 39 3.25 -7.78 2.03
CA GLU A 39 2.50 -6.66 1.43
C GLU A 39 2.39 -6.82 -0.10
N CYS A 40 3.48 -7.20 -0.76
CA CYS A 40 3.46 -7.46 -2.20
C CYS A 40 2.58 -8.66 -2.57
N MET A 41 2.57 -9.72 -1.75
CA MET A 41 1.65 -10.85 -1.95
C MET A 41 0.19 -10.42 -1.81
N MET A 42 -0.14 -9.61 -0.80
CA MET A 42 -1.48 -9.06 -0.63
C MET A 42 -1.88 -8.16 -1.81
N ALA A 43 -0.98 -7.28 -2.27
CA ALA A 43 -1.21 -6.45 -3.45
C ALA A 43 -1.56 -7.29 -4.68
N ILE A 44 -0.82 -8.38 -4.90
CA ILE A 44 -1.06 -9.34 -5.98
C ILE A 44 -2.44 -10.00 -5.84
N ASP A 45 -2.81 -10.46 -4.64
CA ASP A 45 -4.06 -11.17 -4.43
C ASP A 45 -5.28 -10.25 -4.56
N LEU A 46 -5.19 -9.00 -4.10
CA LEU A 46 -6.23 -7.98 -4.32
C LEU A 46 -6.33 -7.57 -5.79
N ALA A 47 -5.21 -7.38 -6.49
CA ALA A 47 -5.23 -7.04 -7.90
C ALA A 47 -5.83 -8.17 -8.77
N LYS A 48 -5.57 -9.44 -8.44
CA LYS A 48 -6.25 -10.58 -9.08
C LYS A 48 -7.76 -10.58 -8.88
N GLN A 49 -8.25 -9.99 -7.78
CA GLN A 49 -9.67 -9.83 -7.50
C GLN A 49 -10.28 -8.62 -8.25
N GLY A 50 -9.49 -7.92 -9.08
CA GLY A 50 -9.93 -6.77 -9.85
C GLY A 50 -9.88 -5.44 -9.09
N LYS A 51 -9.22 -5.41 -7.92
CA LYS A 51 -9.03 -4.18 -7.14
C LYS A 51 -7.96 -3.30 -7.78
N GLU A 52 -8.13 -2.00 -7.63
CA GLU A 52 -7.13 -1.00 -8.01
C GLU A 52 -6.16 -0.82 -6.86
N VAL A 53 -4.96 -1.38 -6.99
CA VAL A 53 -3.97 -1.39 -5.90
C VAL A 53 -2.86 -0.40 -6.19
N THR A 54 -2.66 0.51 -5.25
CA THR A 54 -1.49 1.39 -5.16
C THR A 54 -0.64 0.96 -3.98
N LEU A 55 0.66 0.81 -4.19
CA LEU A 55 1.64 0.50 -3.18
C LEU A 55 2.63 1.66 -3.05
N ILE A 56 2.88 2.13 -1.83
CA ILE A 56 3.88 3.17 -1.57
C ILE A 56 5.01 2.61 -0.71
N GLU A 57 6.23 3.01 -0.99
CA GLU A 57 7.43 2.67 -0.22
C GLU A 57 8.30 3.92 -0.07
N ARG A 58 8.92 4.08 1.11
CA ARG A 58 9.77 5.25 1.41
C ARG A 58 11.19 5.10 0.87
N SER A 59 11.58 3.86 0.60
CA SER A 59 12.86 3.51 0.00
C SER A 59 12.79 3.61 -1.53
N ASP A 60 13.95 3.56 -2.19
CA ASP A 60 14.12 3.53 -3.65
C ASP A 60 13.88 2.14 -4.25
N GLU A 61 13.53 1.15 -3.43
CA GLU A 61 13.17 -0.19 -3.90
C GLU A 61 12.13 -0.86 -3.02
N ILE A 62 11.34 -1.75 -3.65
CA ILE A 62 10.42 -2.66 -2.96
C ILE A 62 11.13 -3.95 -2.55
N LEU A 63 10.48 -4.82 -1.75
CA LEU A 63 10.90 -6.21 -1.49
C LEU A 63 12.31 -6.34 -0.87
N SER A 64 12.75 -5.33 -0.13
CA SER A 64 14.08 -5.25 0.48
C SER A 64 14.36 -6.41 1.44
N ASP A 65 13.31 -6.99 2.02
CA ASP A 65 13.32 -8.18 2.87
C ASP A 65 13.60 -9.50 2.12
N CYS A 66 13.71 -9.47 0.79
CA CYS A 66 14.04 -10.64 -0.02
C CYS A 66 14.99 -10.36 -1.20
N LEU A 67 15.86 -9.34 -1.09
CA LEU A 67 16.77 -8.90 -2.17
C LEU A 67 17.55 -10.03 -2.86
N ALA A 68 18.18 -10.89 -2.07
CA ALA A 68 19.00 -11.99 -2.58
C ALA A 68 18.19 -13.23 -3.00
N SER A 69 16.85 -13.19 -2.88
CA SER A 69 15.99 -14.33 -3.18
C SER A 69 15.54 -14.33 -4.64
N PRO A 70 15.59 -15.47 -5.35
CA PRO A 70 14.99 -15.57 -6.69
C PRO A 70 13.47 -15.34 -6.68
N LYS A 71 12.81 -15.42 -5.51
CA LYS A 71 11.40 -15.09 -5.35
C LYS A 71 11.10 -13.62 -5.70
N ARG A 72 12.05 -12.70 -5.48
CA ARG A 72 11.88 -11.26 -5.74
C ARG A 72 11.46 -11.00 -7.18
N ALA A 73 12.20 -11.54 -8.15
CA ALA A 73 11.92 -11.36 -9.57
C ALA A 73 10.50 -11.83 -9.94
N LYS A 74 10.07 -12.96 -9.38
CA LYS A 74 8.73 -13.51 -9.62
C LYS A 74 7.62 -12.64 -9.01
N LEU A 75 7.86 -12.00 -7.87
CA LEU A 75 6.91 -11.06 -7.26
C LEU A 75 6.83 -9.77 -8.06
N MET A 76 7.97 -9.19 -8.45
CA MET A 76 8.03 -7.99 -9.29
C MET A 76 7.28 -8.19 -10.61
N GLN A 77 7.55 -9.30 -11.31
CA GLN A 77 6.84 -9.64 -12.55
C GLN A 77 5.32 -9.73 -12.36
N LYS A 78 4.86 -10.28 -11.23
CA LYS A 78 3.42 -10.39 -10.95
C LYS A 78 2.79 -9.02 -10.67
N LEU A 79 3.47 -8.16 -9.91
CA LEU A 79 3.00 -6.81 -9.63
C LEU A 79 2.85 -6.01 -10.92
N GLU A 80 3.85 -6.10 -11.80
CA GLU A 80 3.83 -5.47 -13.12
C GLU A 80 2.70 -6.02 -14.01
N ASN A 81 2.58 -7.35 -14.14
CA ASN A 81 1.54 -7.97 -14.97
C ASN A 81 0.11 -7.68 -14.48
N LEU A 82 -0.06 -7.43 -13.18
CA LEU A 82 -1.33 -7.08 -12.56
C LEU A 82 -1.57 -5.56 -12.50
N VAL A 83 -0.65 -4.77 -13.07
CA VAL A 83 -0.76 -3.30 -13.13
C VAL A 83 -0.92 -2.67 -11.74
N VAL A 84 -0.23 -3.22 -10.74
CA VAL A 84 -0.15 -2.61 -9.42
C VAL A 84 0.67 -1.32 -9.55
N THR A 85 0.09 -0.19 -9.15
CA THR A 85 0.78 1.09 -9.17
C THR A 85 1.74 1.15 -8.00
N ILE A 86 3.01 1.52 -8.24
CA ILE A 86 4.04 1.57 -7.21
C ILE A 86 4.68 2.95 -7.18
N PHE A 87 4.65 3.61 -6.03
CA PHE A 87 5.40 4.82 -5.76
C PHE A 87 6.53 4.54 -4.77
N LEU A 88 7.76 4.67 -5.25
CA LEU A 88 8.97 4.62 -4.43
C LEU A 88 9.27 6.00 -3.85
N GLU A 89 10.14 6.06 -2.85
CA GLU A 89 10.58 7.31 -2.24
C GLU A 89 9.41 8.20 -1.79
N THR A 90 8.29 7.58 -1.39
CA THR A 90 7.00 8.25 -1.21
C THR A 90 6.41 7.97 0.16
N THR A 91 5.87 9.02 0.77
CA THR A 91 5.18 8.97 2.08
C THR A 91 3.75 9.48 1.95
N CYS A 92 2.82 8.86 2.67
CA CYS A 92 1.47 9.37 2.85
C CYS A 92 1.50 10.51 3.89
N MET A 93 1.10 11.71 3.50
CA MET A 93 1.21 12.95 4.29
C MET A 93 -0.08 13.34 5.00
N ASN A 94 -1.23 13.07 4.39
CA ASN A 94 -2.52 13.37 4.97
C ASN A 94 -3.60 12.52 4.32
N VAL A 95 -4.67 12.25 5.06
CA VAL A 95 -5.88 11.64 4.53
C VAL A 95 -7.10 12.40 5.03
N GLU A 96 -7.81 13.01 4.09
CA GLU A 96 -9.04 13.76 4.33
C GLU A 96 -10.15 13.15 3.50
N GLY A 97 -11.18 12.61 4.14
CA GLY A 97 -12.15 11.82 3.40
C GLY A 97 -11.53 10.54 2.83
N ASN A 98 -11.79 10.35 1.54
CA ASN A 98 -11.12 9.36 0.69
C ASN A 98 -9.97 9.96 -0.12
N GLU A 99 -9.59 11.22 0.10
CA GLU A 99 -8.45 11.83 -0.60
C GLU A 99 -7.17 11.64 0.22
N VAL A 100 -6.20 10.96 -0.39
CA VAL A 100 -4.86 10.71 0.15
C VAL A 100 -3.87 11.63 -0.54
N CYS A 101 -3.12 12.39 0.26
CA CYS A 101 -1.98 13.16 -0.20
C CYS A 101 -0.69 12.35 -0.01
N LEU A 102 -0.04 11.99 -1.10
CA LEU A 102 1.31 11.43 -1.12
C LEU A 102 2.33 12.54 -1.35
N SER A 103 3.54 12.38 -0.83
CA SER A 103 4.70 13.23 -1.11
C SER A 103 5.91 12.38 -1.42
N ASN A 104 6.62 12.70 -2.51
CA ASN A 104 7.94 12.14 -2.76
C ASN A 104 9.03 12.85 -1.93
N LEU A 105 10.29 12.41 -2.02
CA LEU A 105 11.43 13.00 -1.33
C LEU A 105 11.73 14.46 -1.73
N GLU A 106 11.32 14.87 -2.93
CA GLU A 106 11.48 16.24 -3.43
C GLU A 106 10.34 17.18 -2.96
N GLY A 107 9.34 16.64 -2.26
CA GLY A 107 8.18 17.39 -1.77
C GLY A 107 7.05 17.55 -2.79
N PHE A 108 7.13 16.90 -3.95
CA PHE A 108 6.04 16.88 -4.92
C PHE A 108 4.87 16.09 -4.37
N LYS A 109 3.68 16.71 -4.43
CA LYS A 109 2.45 16.13 -3.90
C LYS A 109 1.63 15.48 -5.00
N THR A 110 1.19 14.25 -4.74
CA THR A 110 0.22 13.52 -5.57
C THR A 110 -1.03 13.25 -4.75
N PHE A 111 -2.20 13.51 -5.32
CA PHE A 111 -3.48 13.28 -4.64
C PHE A 111 -4.20 12.10 -5.30
N LEU A 112 -4.65 11.14 -4.49
CA LEU A 112 -5.33 9.93 -4.94
C LEU A 112 -6.65 9.78 -4.19
N THR A 113 -7.70 9.35 -4.86
CA THR A 113 -8.90 8.88 -4.17
C THR A 113 -8.73 7.41 -3.80
N ILE A 114 -8.80 7.09 -2.51
CA ILE A 114 -8.56 5.77 -1.92
C ILE A 114 -9.70 5.43 -0.96
N ASP A 115 -10.22 4.21 -1.07
CA ASP A 115 -11.31 3.75 -0.21
C ASP A 115 -10.77 3.04 1.04
N ASN A 116 -9.66 2.30 0.89
CA ASN A 116 -9.05 1.56 2.00
C ASN A 116 -7.53 1.75 2.04
N ILE A 117 -6.99 1.84 3.26
CA ILE A 117 -5.54 1.95 3.51
C ILE A 117 -5.10 0.77 4.38
N ILE A 118 -4.08 0.04 3.94
CA ILE A 118 -3.50 -1.09 4.64
C ILE A 118 -2.06 -0.74 5.03
N VAL A 119 -1.72 -0.96 6.30
CA VAL A 119 -0.41 -0.61 6.85
C VAL A 119 0.12 -1.73 7.75
N SER A 120 1.34 -2.22 7.50
CA SER A 120 1.93 -3.29 8.33
C SER A 120 2.89 -2.80 9.41
N LYS A 121 3.34 -1.55 9.35
CA LYS A 121 4.27 -0.95 10.33
C LYS A 121 3.69 0.33 10.89
N LYS A 122 4.06 0.65 12.13
CA LYS A 122 3.64 1.91 12.77
C LYS A 122 4.13 3.09 11.90
N LEU A 123 3.20 3.95 11.52
CA LEU A 123 3.46 5.19 10.77
C LEU A 123 4.27 6.18 11.61
#